data_AF-A0A2E3W4M1-F1
#
_entry.id   AF-A0A2E3W4M1-F1
#
_cell.length_a   1.000
_cell.length_b   1.000
_cell.length_c   1.000
_cell.angle_alpha   90.00
_cell.angle_beta   90.00
_cell.angle_gamma   90.00
#
_symmetry.space_group_name_H-M   'P 1'
#
loop_
_entity.id
_entity.type
_entity.pdbx_description
1 polymer ?
#
loop_
_entity_poly.entity_id
_entity_poly.type
_entity_poly.pdbx_seq_one_letter_code
_entity_poly.pdbx_strand_id
1 'polypeptide(L)'
;MKKYFNFHGFTIKVELESEEMANLLIKDFAYFQSQETGEVDLSIKAEITEEIDEKVPTGLATVKQNVRAMTFEKGNLRYNYFYGQAVSIINYRTNVIEVFAKTESYLHEIIYLAILSRETKYHDQNGLHKIHAFGVSKGDTALIGMMNMKGGKTTLFSYFLDEDGYELLSDDTPLINARGEVLPFPIRLGFELNSYTQEKLSKYKNKAYRFERVEYGPKDLINILEFKNKVSAPKKKTVLFQGIRVHRDGHPEVKEIKKLKMLKYLVKNMIVGVGLPMVIEYYLESSFKDKLINIKTILMRSFAALSLLRNSRCYEVYLTNEPQKNFLGVKGLLDSYE
;
A
#
# COMPACT_ATOMS: atom_id res chain seq x y z
N MET A 1 -10.10 22.93 -5.88
CA MET A 1 -10.66 22.22 -4.69
C MET A 1 -9.53 21.74 -3.78
N LYS A 2 -9.73 21.75 -2.46
CA LYS A 2 -8.75 21.23 -1.49
C LYS A 2 -9.29 19.98 -0.81
N LYS A 3 -8.46 18.94 -0.67
CA LYS A 3 -8.77 17.71 0.07
C LYS A 3 -7.65 17.41 1.07
N TYR A 4 -8.02 16.86 2.22
CA TYR A 4 -7.11 16.61 3.34
C TYR A 4 -7.18 15.13 3.76
N PHE A 5 -6.01 14.53 3.97
CA PHE A 5 -5.88 13.15 4.42
C PHE A 5 -4.91 13.07 5.60
N ASN A 6 -5.20 12.22 6.58
CA ASN A 6 -4.31 11.91 7.69
C ASN A 6 -4.00 10.42 7.72
N PHE A 7 -2.77 10.07 7.36
CA PHE A 7 -2.27 8.70 7.41
C PHE A 7 -1.49 8.50 8.70
N HIS A 8 -2.17 8.11 9.78
CA HIS A 8 -1.54 7.81 11.07
C HIS A 8 -0.56 8.92 11.54
N GLY A 9 -1.01 10.17 11.49
CA GLY A 9 -0.22 11.35 11.86
C GLY A 9 0.42 12.09 10.70
N PHE A 10 0.52 11.48 9.51
CA PHE A 10 1.01 12.16 8.30
C PHE A 10 -0.12 12.89 7.57
N THR A 11 -0.09 14.22 7.60
CA THR A 11 -1.16 15.06 7.09
C THR A 11 -0.82 15.59 5.70
N ILE A 12 -1.68 15.28 4.72
CA ILE A 12 -1.50 15.66 3.32
C ILE A 12 -2.64 16.57 2.89
N LYS A 13 -2.29 17.68 2.23
CA LYS A 13 -3.23 18.51 1.48
C LYS A 13 -3.03 18.28 -0.01
N VAL A 14 -4.13 18.07 -0.74
CA VAL A 14 -4.14 17.96 -2.20
C VAL A 14 -5.03 19.05 -2.78
N GLU A 15 -4.47 19.88 -3.66
CA GLU A 15 -5.15 20.94 -4.39
C GLU A 15 -5.34 20.49 -5.85
N LEU A 16 -6.59 20.40 -6.29
CA LEU A 16 -7.02 19.83 -7.57
C LEU A 16 -7.99 20.78 -8.27
N GLU A 17 -7.93 20.89 -9.58
CA GLU A 17 -8.93 21.64 -10.35
C GLU A 17 -10.20 20.82 -10.60
N SER A 18 -10.06 19.52 -10.87
CA SER A 18 -11.14 18.59 -11.21
C SER A 18 -11.86 18.01 -9.98
N GLU A 19 -13.19 18.15 -9.94
CA GLU A 19 -14.03 17.54 -8.91
C GLU A 19 -14.09 16.01 -9.03
N GLU A 20 -14.09 15.49 -10.25
CA GLU A 20 -14.07 14.05 -10.51
C GLU A 20 -12.81 13.40 -9.92
N MET A 21 -11.64 14.00 -10.17
CA MET A 21 -10.37 13.55 -9.61
C MET A 21 -10.35 13.62 -8.08
N ALA A 22 -10.92 14.66 -7.51
CA ALA A 22 -11.05 14.80 -6.07
C ALA A 22 -11.91 13.68 -5.48
N ASN A 23 -12.99 13.30 -6.16
CA ASN A 23 -13.86 12.20 -5.74
C ASN A 23 -13.18 10.83 -5.89
N LEU A 24 -12.36 10.62 -6.92
CA LEU A 24 -11.56 9.40 -7.07
C LEU A 24 -10.55 9.26 -5.93
N LEU A 25 -9.79 10.32 -5.61
CA LEU A 25 -8.83 10.29 -4.50
C LEU A 25 -9.50 10.09 -3.14
N ILE A 26 -10.71 10.64 -2.93
CA ILE A 26 -11.50 10.33 -1.73
C ILE A 26 -11.83 8.83 -1.69
N LYS A 27 -12.27 8.23 -2.79
CA LYS A 27 -12.58 6.79 -2.84
C LYS A 27 -11.35 5.91 -2.60
N ASP A 28 -10.16 6.38 -2.98
CA ASP A 28 -8.89 5.66 -2.80
C ASP A 28 -8.43 5.59 -1.35
N PHE A 29 -8.66 6.68 -0.63
CA PHE A 29 -8.12 6.94 0.71
C PHE A 29 -9.22 7.27 1.71
N ALA A 30 -10.43 6.75 1.51
CA ALA A 30 -11.62 7.16 2.24
C ALA A 30 -11.47 7.04 3.76
N TYR A 31 -10.80 5.99 4.23
CA TYR A 31 -10.51 5.77 5.65
C TYR A 31 -9.62 6.86 6.27
N PHE A 32 -8.76 7.47 5.46
CA PHE A 32 -7.80 8.49 5.90
C PHE A 32 -8.31 9.91 5.65
N GLN A 33 -9.54 10.09 5.18
CA GLN A 33 -10.08 11.42 4.99
C GLN A 33 -10.11 12.19 6.31
N SER A 34 -9.68 13.44 6.28
CA SER A 34 -9.64 14.32 7.45
C SER A 34 -10.23 15.68 7.12
N GLN A 35 -10.60 16.43 8.14
CA GLN A 35 -11.00 17.83 7.99
C GLN A 35 -9.77 18.69 7.67
N GLU A 36 -10.00 19.93 7.26
CA GLU A 36 -8.92 20.90 7.07
C GLU A 36 -8.11 21.04 8.35
N THR A 37 -6.80 20.85 8.21
CA THR A 37 -5.81 20.99 9.26
C THR A 37 -4.97 22.22 8.99
N GLY A 38 -4.50 22.88 10.06
CA GLY A 38 -3.63 24.05 9.94
C GLY A 38 -2.26 23.68 9.37
N GLU A 39 -1.53 22.81 10.06
CA GLU A 39 -0.21 22.34 9.64
C GLU A 39 -0.33 21.07 8.79
N VAL A 40 0.37 21.03 7.65
CA VAL A 40 0.40 19.90 6.73
C VAL A 40 1.84 19.46 6.51
N ASP A 41 2.08 18.15 6.55
CA ASP A 41 3.40 17.57 6.31
C ASP A 41 3.76 17.53 4.82
N LEU A 42 2.75 17.47 3.94
CA LEU A 42 2.89 17.46 2.49
C LEU A 42 1.77 18.24 1.83
N SER A 43 2.12 19.12 0.90
CA SER A 43 1.17 19.77 0.01
C SER A 43 1.38 19.30 -1.42
N ILE A 44 0.34 18.80 -2.06
CA ILE A 44 0.33 18.42 -3.48
C ILE A 44 -0.56 19.42 -4.23
N LYS A 45 -0.04 20.01 -5.31
CA LYS A 45 -0.82 20.79 -6.27
C LYS A 45 -0.81 20.05 -7.59
N ALA A 46 -1.96 19.94 -8.24
CA ALA A 46 -2.09 19.17 -9.45
C ALA A 46 -2.92 19.90 -10.50
N GLU A 47 -2.41 19.90 -11.72
CA GLU A 47 -2.94 20.64 -12.86
C GLU A 47 -2.86 19.79 -14.14
N ILE A 48 -3.86 19.94 -15.01
CA ILE A 48 -3.83 19.34 -16.35
C ILE A 48 -3.26 20.37 -17.32
N THR A 49 -2.25 19.98 -18.09
CA THR A 49 -1.63 20.87 -19.08
C THR A 49 -0.96 20.07 -20.19
N GLU A 50 -0.93 20.64 -21.39
CA GLU A 50 -0.20 20.10 -22.53
C GLU A 50 1.28 20.50 -22.53
N GLU A 51 1.65 21.55 -21.78
CA GLU A 51 3.00 22.15 -21.71
C GLU A 51 3.92 21.36 -20.77
N ILE A 52 3.98 20.04 -20.92
CA ILE A 52 4.73 19.15 -20.01
C ILE A 52 6.24 19.40 -20.10
N ASP A 53 6.76 19.53 -21.32
CA ASP A 53 8.21 19.64 -21.57
C ASP A 53 8.78 20.96 -21.02
N GLU A 54 7.97 22.01 -20.99
CA GLU A 54 8.33 23.34 -20.48
C GLU A 54 8.49 23.37 -18.96
N LYS A 55 7.91 22.40 -18.24
CA LYS A 55 8.04 22.32 -16.77
C LYS A 55 9.41 21.84 -16.31
N VAL A 56 10.23 21.28 -17.22
CA VAL A 56 11.59 20.81 -16.90
C VAL A 56 12.62 21.82 -17.43
N PRO A 57 13.50 22.38 -16.59
CA PRO A 57 14.53 23.29 -17.05
C PRO A 57 15.48 22.65 -18.07
N THR A 58 15.78 23.39 -19.13
CA THR A 58 16.74 22.95 -20.15
C THR A 58 18.16 22.85 -19.58
N GLY A 59 18.94 21.89 -20.09
CA GLY A 59 20.35 21.70 -19.72
C GLY A 59 20.60 20.94 -18.42
N LEU A 60 19.58 20.40 -17.76
CA LEU A 60 19.77 19.51 -16.61
C LEU A 60 20.22 18.12 -17.06
N ALA A 61 21.27 17.59 -16.43
CA ALA A 61 21.69 16.20 -16.62
C ALA A 61 20.77 15.25 -15.85
N THR A 62 20.42 14.12 -16.47
CA THR A 62 19.65 13.06 -15.84
C THR A 62 20.45 12.42 -14.70
N VAL A 63 19.89 12.42 -13.50
CA VAL A 63 20.50 11.78 -12.31
C VAL A 63 20.09 10.31 -12.24
N LYS A 64 18.88 9.98 -12.70
CA LYS A 64 18.35 8.63 -12.74
C LYS A 64 17.39 8.46 -13.90
N GLN A 65 17.41 7.30 -14.53
CA GLN A 65 16.47 6.94 -15.58
C GLN A 65 15.97 5.51 -15.38
N ASN A 66 14.68 5.31 -15.58
CA ASN A 66 14.07 3.99 -15.67
C ASN A 66 12.97 3.99 -16.74
N VAL A 67 12.21 2.90 -16.80
CA VAL A 67 11.13 2.74 -17.78
C VAL A 67 9.97 3.72 -17.60
N ARG A 68 9.80 4.31 -16.40
CA ARG A 68 8.70 5.24 -16.08
C ARG A 68 9.07 6.70 -16.25
N ALA A 69 10.28 7.08 -15.84
CA ALA A 69 10.66 8.47 -15.74
C ALA A 69 12.16 8.71 -15.92
N MET A 70 12.46 9.94 -16.34
CA MET A 70 13.77 10.57 -16.16
C MET A 70 13.71 11.53 -14.98
N THR A 71 14.66 11.39 -14.06
CA THR A 71 14.77 12.24 -12.87
C THR A 71 15.92 13.24 -13.04
N PHE A 72 15.62 14.51 -12.82
CA PHE A 72 16.56 15.63 -12.81
C PHE A 72 16.56 16.31 -11.45
N GLU A 73 17.65 16.96 -11.08
CA GLU A 73 17.76 17.68 -9.81
C GLU A 73 18.41 19.05 -10.00
N LYS A 74 17.88 20.06 -9.28
CA LYS A 74 18.43 21.42 -9.21
C LYS A 74 18.24 21.98 -7.80
N GLY A 75 19.29 21.95 -6.98
CA GLY A 75 19.22 22.39 -5.58
C GLY A 75 18.26 21.51 -4.77
N ASN A 76 17.21 22.09 -4.19
CA ASN A 76 16.20 21.35 -3.41
C ASN A 76 15.02 20.85 -4.27
N LEU A 77 15.07 21.07 -5.58
CA LEU A 77 14.05 20.67 -6.52
C LEU A 77 14.45 19.38 -7.22
N ARG A 78 13.49 18.45 -7.30
CA ARG A 78 13.57 17.27 -8.16
C ARG A 78 12.45 17.31 -9.18
N TYR A 79 12.79 17.01 -10.43
CA TYR A 79 11.85 16.89 -11.53
C TYR A 79 11.81 15.42 -11.94
N ASN A 80 10.64 14.78 -11.92
CA ASN A 80 10.43 13.49 -12.55
C ASN A 80 9.60 13.69 -13.81
N TYR A 81 10.23 13.50 -14.95
CA TYR A 81 9.65 13.65 -16.27
C TYR A 81 9.23 12.29 -16.82
N PHE A 82 7.93 12.14 -17.02
CA PHE A 82 7.29 10.89 -17.47
C PHE A 82 7.12 10.88 -18.99
N TYR A 83 8.22 11.09 -19.72
CA TYR A 83 8.30 11.00 -21.18
C TYR A 83 7.18 11.76 -21.92
N GLY A 84 6.93 13.00 -21.51
CA GLY A 84 5.98 13.91 -22.15
C GLY A 84 4.51 13.68 -21.78
N GLN A 85 4.23 12.75 -20.86
CA GLN A 85 2.87 12.51 -20.34
C GLN A 85 2.58 13.31 -19.07
N ALA A 86 3.59 13.45 -18.21
CA ALA A 86 3.50 14.19 -16.97
C ALA A 86 4.87 14.67 -16.49
N VAL A 87 4.86 15.64 -15.57
CA VAL A 87 5.99 16.05 -14.75
C VAL A 87 5.54 16.16 -13.30
N SER A 88 6.34 15.62 -12.38
CA SER A 88 6.24 15.97 -10.96
C SER A 88 7.46 16.77 -10.53
N ILE A 89 7.24 17.85 -9.79
CA ILE A 89 8.26 18.72 -9.23
C ILE A 89 8.17 18.65 -7.72
N ILE A 90 9.22 18.19 -7.07
CA ILE A 90 9.27 18.01 -5.61
C ILE A 90 10.23 19.05 -5.03
N ASN A 91 9.73 19.88 -4.12
CA ASN A 91 10.55 20.77 -3.31
C ASN A 91 10.77 20.19 -1.91
N TYR A 92 11.97 19.64 -1.68
CA TYR A 92 12.32 19.00 -0.40
C TYR A 92 12.50 19.98 0.76
N ARG A 93 12.64 21.29 0.49
CA ARG A 93 12.72 22.30 1.55
C ARG A 93 11.34 22.60 2.13
N THR A 94 10.31 22.65 1.28
CA THR A 94 8.96 23.06 1.67
C THR A 94 7.96 21.90 1.73
N ASN A 95 8.37 20.68 1.38
CA ASN A 95 7.49 19.52 1.22
C ASN A 95 6.27 19.83 0.32
N VAL A 96 6.52 20.49 -0.81
CA VAL A 96 5.51 20.74 -1.83
C VAL A 96 5.81 19.85 -3.04
N ILE A 97 4.78 19.21 -3.58
CA ILE A 97 4.82 18.52 -4.86
C ILE A 97 3.87 19.21 -5.81
N GLU A 98 4.36 19.58 -6.98
CA GLU A 98 3.54 20.04 -8.10
C GLU A 98 3.49 18.93 -9.15
N VAL A 99 2.31 18.58 -9.63
CA VAL A 99 2.10 17.53 -10.63
C VAL A 99 1.35 18.11 -11.82
N PHE A 100 1.93 17.94 -12.99
CA PHE A 100 1.38 18.35 -14.27
C PHE A 100 1.20 17.12 -15.13
N ALA A 101 0.05 16.92 -15.77
CA ALA A 101 -0.15 15.81 -16.70
C ALA A 101 -1.12 16.17 -17.83
N LYS A 102 -1.03 15.44 -18.95
CA LYS A 102 -1.91 15.65 -20.12
C LYS A 102 -3.33 15.13 -19.93
N THR A 103 -3.50 14.14 -19.05
CA THR A 103 -4.79 13.47 -18.85
C THR A 103 -5.09 13.29 -17.37
N GLU A 104 -6.38 13.28 -17.02
CA GLU A 104 -6.83 13.05 -15.65
C GLU A 104 -6.39 11.69 -15.11
N SER A 105 -6.48 10.64 -15.93
CA SER A 105 -6.07 9.28 -15.54
C SER A 105 -4.59 9.24 -15.13
N TYR A 106 -3.72 9.89 -15.91
CA TYR A 106 -2.29 9.92 -15.59
C TYR A 106 -2.02 10.80 -14.37
N LEU A 107 -2.70 11.95 -14.26
CA LEU A 107 -2.60 12.82 -13.08
C LEU A 107 -3.00 12.07 -11.80
N HIS A 108 -4.11 11.32 -11.86
CA HIS A 108 -4.62 10.50 -10.76
C HIS A 108 -3.62 9.43 -10.35
N GLU A 109 -3.07 8.66 -11.30
CA GLU A 109 -2.06 7.64 -11.00
C GLU A 109 -0.82 8.26 -10.34
N ILE A 110 -0.31 9.38 -10.86
CA ILE A 110 0.87 10.04 -10.32
C ILE A 110 0.64 10.57 -8.90
N ILE A 111 -0.50 11.22 -8.64
CA ILE A 111 -0.84 11.71 -7.29
C ILE A 111 -0.98 10.54 -6.32
N TYR A 112 -1.68 9.47 -6.72
CA TYR A 112 -1.86 8.27 -5.91
C TYR A 112 -0.49 7.66 -5.52
N LEU A 113 0.42 7.52 -6.47
CA LEU A 113 1.76 6.96 -6.23
C LEU A 113 2.65 7.91 -5.41
N ALA A 114 2.53 9.22 -5.60
CA ALA A 114 3.24 10.22 -4.81
C ALA A 114 2.79 10.19 -3.35
N ILE A 115 1.47 10.16 -3.09
CA ILE A 115 0.90 10.02 -1.74
C ILE A 115 1.49 8.78 -1.07
N LEU A 116 1.32 7.59 -1.67
CA LEU A 116 1.78 6.33 -1.08
C LEU A 116 3.29 6.30 -0.81
N SER A 117 4.09 6.89 -1.70
CA SER A 117 5.54 6.89 -1.53
C SER A 117 6.00 7.82 -0.41
N ARG A 118 5.38 9.01 -0.29
CA ARG A 118 5.74 10.00 0.73
C ARG A 118 5.24 9.63 2.12
N GLU A 119 4.02 9.11 2.24
CA GLU A 119 3.55 8.59 3.53
C GLU A 119 4.39 7.40 3.98
N THR A 120 4.78 6.49 3.08
CA THR A 120 5.62 5.36 3.48
C THR A 120 6.97 5.84 4.01
N LYS A 121 7.58 6.85 3.36
CA LYS A 121 8.83 7.45 3.83
C LYS A 121 8.67 8.10 5.21
N TYR A 122 7.57 8.82 5.43
CA TYR A 122 7.28 9.42 6.74
C TYR A 122 7.09 8.35 7.81
N HIS A 123 6.27 7.32 7.55
CA HIS A 123 6.02 6.23 8.49
C HIS A 123 7.30 5.49 8.83
N ASP A 124 8.12 5.18 7.83
CA ASP A 124 9.40 4.52 8.03
C ASP A 124 10.31 5.31 8.97
N GLN A 125 10.36 6.65 8.82
CA GLN A 125 11.14 7.52 9.69
C GLN A 125 10.60 7.58 11.13
N ASN A 126 9.30 7.32 11.30
CA ASN A 126 8.58 7.36 12.58
C ASN A 126 8.31 5.98 13.19
N GLY A 127 8.97 4.92 12.68
CA GLY A 127 8.90 3.58 13.27
C GLY A 127 7.59 2.82 12.98
N LEU A 128 6.90 3.19 11.90
CA LEU A 128 5.71 2.53 11.40
C LEU A 128 6.03 1.98 10.00
N HIS A 129 5.91 0.68 9.81
CA HIS A 129 6.51 0.01 8.65
C HIS A 129 5.49 -0.87 7.95
N LYS A 130 5.37 -0.72 6.62
CA LYS A 130 4.50 -1.58 5.83
C LYS A 130 5.07 -2.98 5.67
N ILE A 131 4.19 -3.97 5.67
CA ILE A 131 4.48 -5.34 5.26
C ILE A 131 3.63 -5.68 4.03
N HIS A 132 4.24 -6.23 2.98
CA HIS A 132 3.51 -6.69 1.81
C HIS A 132 2.76 -8.00 2.11
N ALA A 133 1.52 -7.86 2.55
CA ALA A 133 0.66 -8.93 3.05
C ALA A 133 -0.79 -8.45 3.10
N PHE A 134 -1.77 -9.35 3.04
CA PHE A 134 -3.12 -8.97 3.50
C PHE A 134 -3.21 -9.16 5.01
N GLY A 135 -4.16 -8.46 5.63
CA GLY A 135 -4.42 -8.55 7.06
C GLY A 135 -5.90 -8.42 7.40
N VAL A 136 -6.36 -9.30 8.29
CA VAL A 136 -7.66 -9.23 8.98
C VAL A 136 -7.44 -9.49 10.47
N SER A 137 -8.43 -9.18 11.31
CA SER A 137 -8.36 -9.54 12.72
C SER A 137 -9.68 -10.07 13.24
N LYS A 138 -9.62 -10.77 14.36
CA LYS A 138 -10.78 -11.23 15.13
C LYS A 138 -10.41 -11.15 16.61
N GLY A 139 -11.27 -10.53 17.42
CA GLY A 139 -10.96 -10.21 18.81
C GLY A 139 -9.65 -9.42 18.93
N ASP A 140 -8.71 -9.92 19.73
CA ASP A 140 -7.41 -9.28 19.98
C ASP A 140 -6.29 -9.73 19.04
N THR A 141 -6.59 -10.58 18.06
CA THR A 141 -5.59 -11.25 17.22
C THR A 141 -5.67 -10.80 15.77
N ALA A 142 -4.54 -10.37 15.21
CA ALA A 142 -4.38 -10.14 13.79
C ALA A 142 -3.89 -11.41 13.07
N LEU A 143 -4.40 -11.64 11.87
CA LEU A 143 -3.89 -12.61 10.91
C LEU A 143 -3.20 -11.85 9.77
N ILE A 144 -1.93 -12.15 9.50
CA ILE A 144 -1.17 -11.52 8.42
C ILE A 144 -0.66 -12.59 7.45
N GLY A 145 -1.12 -12.51 6.20
CA GLY A 145 -0.81 -13.45 5.14
C GLY A 145 0.16 -12.87 4.12
N MET A 146 1.43 -13.28 4.18
CA MET A 146 2.44 -12.96 3.18
C MET A 146 2.36 -13.95 2.02
N MET A 147 2.23 -13.45 0.80
CA MET A 147 2.11 -14.29 -0.39
C MET A 147 2.75 -13.59 -1.57
N ASN A 148 3.34 -14.36 -2.48
CA ASN A 148 3.84 -13.81 -3.74
C ASN A 148 2.70 -13.15 -4.55
N MET A 149 3.07 -12.25 -5.45
CA MET A 149 2.13 -11.64 -6.40
C MET A 149 1.36 -12.75 -7.16
N LYS A 150 0.06 -12.54 -7.38
CA LYS A 150 -0.87 -13.58 -7.92
C LYS A 150 -1.00 -14.85 -7.06
N GLY A 151 -0.49 -14.84 -5.82
CA GLY A 151 -0.60 -15.96 -4.89
C GLY A 151 -2.02 -16.22 -4.40
N GLY A 152 -2.95 -15.27 -4.56
CA GLY A 152 -4.34 -15.37 -4.08
C GLY A 152 -4.67 -14.55 -2.83
N LYS A 153 -3.88 -13.50 -2.51
CA LYS A 153 -4.14 -12.59 -1.37
C LYS A 153 -5.55 -12.01 -1.42
N THR A 154 -5.85 -11.27 -2.49
CA THR A 154 -7.15 -10.64 -2.72
C THR A 154 -8.29 -11.66 -2.73
N THR A 155 -8.04 -12.86 -3.27
CA THR A 155 -9.03 -13.95 -3.23
C THR A 155 -9.31 -14.38 -1.79
N LEU A 156 -8.29 -14.72 -0.99
CA LEU A 156 -8.48 -15.07 0.43
C LEU A 156 -9.11 -13.94 1.24
N PHE A 157 -8.63 -12.71 1.04
CA PHE A 157 -9.19 -11.52 1.67
C PHE A 157 -10.68 -11.37 1.37
N SER A 158 -11.10 -11.62 0.12
CA SER A 158 -12.52 -11.53 -0.27
C SER A 158 -13.44 -12.52 0.46
N TYR A 159 -12.94 -13.68 0.89
CA TYR A 159 -13.74 -14.60 1.71
C TYR A 159 -13.98 -14.06 3.11
N PHE A 160 -13.02 -13.35 3.72
CA PHE A 160 -13.21 -12.73 5.03
C PHE A 160 -14.23 -11.59 5.02
N LEU A 161 -14.49 -10.95 3.86
CA LEU A 161 -15.48 -9.87 3.73
C LEU A 161 -16.92 -10.34 3.93
N ASP A 162 -17.16 -11.65 3.86
CA ASP A 162 -18.48 -12.25 4.08
C ASP A 162 -18.67 -12.73 5.52
N GLU A 163 -17.61 -12.75 6.33
CA GLU A 163 -17.64 -13.32 7.66
C GLU A 163 -17.92 -12.27 8.73
N ASP A 164 -18.78 -12.63 9.69
CA ASP A 164 -19.08 -11.81 10.85
C ASP A 164 -18.00 -11.98 11.93
N GLY A 165 -17.75 -10.93 12.70
CA GLY A 165 -16.73 -10.90 13.76
C GLY A 165 -15.30 -10.62 13.27
N TYR A 166 -15.06 -10.59 11.96
CA TYR A 166 -13.76 -10.20 11.40
C TYR A 166 -13.71 -8.71 11.09
N GLU A 167 -12.56 -8.10 11.36
CA GLU A 167 -12.26 -6.69 11.09
C GLU A 167 -11.14 -6.59 10.04
N LEU A 168 -11.12 -5.51 9.27
CA LEU A 168 -10.18 -5.28 8.18
C LEU A 168 -8.93 -4.56 8.67
N LEU A 169 -7.75 -5.07 8.32
CA LEU A 169 -6.50 -4.33 8.48
C LEU A 169 -6.05 -3.73 7.14
N SER A 170 -5.86 -4.55 6.11
CA SER A 170 -5.50 -4.12 4.75
C SER A 170 -5.58 -5.29 3.77
N ASP A 171 -5.88 -5.05 2.49
CA ASP A 171 -5.74 -6.07 1.44
C ASP A 171 -4.27 -6.35 1.06
N ASP A 172 -3.37 -5.38 1.29
CA ASP A 172 -2.03 -5.45 0.70
C ASP A 172 -0.87 -4.94 1.57
N THR A 173 -1.09 -3.95 2.45
CA THR A 173 0.00 -3.27 3.16
C THR A 173 -0.33 -2.86 4.60
N PRO A 174 -0.71 -3.78 5.51
CA PRO A 174 -0.89 -3.42 6.91
C PRO A 174 0.42 -2.86 7.48
N LEU A 175 0.30 -2.07 8.54
CA LEU A 175 1.43 -1.37 9.16
C LEU A 175 1.87 -2.09 10.43
N ILE A 176 3.17 -2.07 10.71
CA ILE A 176 3.78 -2.68 11.89
C ILE A 176 4.54 -1.59 12.63
N ASN A 177 4.19 -1.33 13.88
CA ASN A 177 4.93 -0.36 14.68
C ASN A 177 6.16 -0.99 15.38
N ALA A 178 6.97 -0.15 16.03
CA ALA A 178 8.15 -0.60 16.78
C ALA A 178 7.85 -1.62 17.91
N ARG A 179 6.62 -1.66 18.43
CA ARG A 179 6.17 -2.62 19.45
C ARG A 179 5.75 -3.97 18.85
N GLY A 180 5.72 -4.09 17.52
CA GLY A 180 5.26 -5.27 16.81
C GLY A 180 3.75 -5.40 16.79
N GLU A 181 3.02 -4.30 17.01
CA GLU A 181 1.57 -4.25 16.85
C GLU A 181 1.24 -4.04 15.37
N VAL A 182 0.15 -4.64 14.93
CA VAL A 182 -0.36 -4.53 13.57
C VAL A 182 -1.43 -3.45 13.53
N LEU A 183 -1.24 -2.45 12.69
CA LEU A 183 -2.14 -1.32 12.50
C LEU A 183 -2.83 -1.44 11.14
N PRO A 184 -4.10 -0.98 11.06
CA PRO A 184 -4.83 -0.97 9.81
C PRO A 184 -4.18 0.00 8.80
N PHE A 185 -4.12 -0.41 7.54
CA PHE A 185 -3.86 0.50 6.42
C PHE A 185 -4.81 0.19 5.25
N PRO A 186 -6.11 0.46 5.44
CA PRO A 186 -7.15 0.08 4.49
C PRO A 186 -7.31 1.19 3.44
N ILE A 187 -6.90 0.91 2.21
CA ILE A 187 -7.05 1.85 1.08
C ILE A 187 -8.29 1.50 0.24
N ARG A 188 -8.11 0.61 -0.74
CA ARG A 188 -9.15 0.14 -1.66
C ARG A 188 -8.87 -1.32 -2.03
N LEU A 189 -9.92 -2.09 -2.28
CA LEU A 189 -9.81 -3.47 -2.76
C LEU A 189 -9.91 -3.48 -4.27
N GLY A 190 -8.90 -4.02 -4.95
CA GLY A 190 -8.93 -4.13 -6.41
C GLY A 190 -9.12 -5.55 -6.89
N PHE A 191 -10.02 -5.78 -7.83
CA PHE A 191 -10.28 -7.09 -8.43
C PHE A 191 -10.21 -7.05 -9.97
N GLU A 192 -9.99 -8.22 -10.57
CA GLU A 192 -9.96 -8.39 -12.03
C GLU A 192 -11.25 -9.06 -12.49
N LEU A 193 -11.73 -8.64 -13.67
CA LEU A 193 -13.00 -9.07 -14.27
C LEU A 193 -13.08 -10.57 -14.62
N ASN A 194 -11.97 -11.31 -14.58
CA ASN A 194 -11.92 -12.75 -14.93
C ASN A 194 -11.35 -13.60 -13.77
N SER A 195 -11.76 -13.33 -12.54
CA SER A 195 -11.20 -13.99 -11.34
C SER A 195 -12.27 -14.56 -10.42
N TYR A 196 -11.96 -15.59 -9.62
CA TYR A 196 -12.83 -16.08 -8.52
C TYR A 196 -13.30 -14.97 -7.58
N THR A 197 -12.49 -13.92 -7.45
CA THR A 197 -12.80 -12.72 -6.67
C THR A 197 -14.00 -11.96 -7.26
N GLN A 198 -14.22 -12.01 -8.57
CA GLN A 198 -15.35 -11.33 -9.23
C GLN A 198 -16.70 -11.87 -8.77
N GLU A 199 -16.88 -13.19 -8.69
CA GLU A 199 -18.13 -13.80 -8.25
C GLU A 199 -18.50 -13.31 -6.85
N LYS A 200 -17.53 -13.34 -5.93
CA LYS A 200 -17.67 -12.86 -4.54
C LYS A 200 -17.94 -11.37 -4.44
N LEU A 201 -17.27 -10.56 -5.27
CA LEU A 201 -17.41 -9.11 -5.25
C LEU A 201 -18.50 -8.57 -6.17
N SER A 202 -19.23 -9.43 -6.89
CA SER A 202 -20.27 -9.05 -7.85
C SER A 202 -21.36 -8.17 -7.22
N LYS A 203 -21.70 -8.42 -5.95
CA LYS A 203 -22.63 -7.60 -5.15
C LYS A 203 -22.18 -6.15 -4.93
N TYR A 204 -20.91 -5.85 -5.13
CA TYR A 204 -20.33 -4.51 -5.03
C TYR A 204 -20.04 -3.88 -6.40
N LYS A 205 -20.43 -4.51 -7.51
CA LYS A 205 -20.12 -4.03 -8.87
C LYS A 205 -20.64 -2.61 -9.14
N ASN A 206 -21.81 -2.26 -8.61
CA ASN A 206 -22.39 -0.91 -8.72
C ASN A 206 -21.66 0.15 -7.87
N LYS A 207 -20.84 -0.28 -6.90
CA LYS A 207 -20.00 0.56 -6.04
C LYS A 207 -18.54 0.62 -6.53
N ALA A 208 -18.21 -0.17 -7.55
CA ALA A 208 -16.87 -0.20 -8.12
C ALA A 208 -16.63 1.02 -9.00
N TYR A 209 -15.37 1.47 -9.03
CA TYR A 209 -14.89 2.49 -9.97
C TYR A 209 -13.61 2.00 -10.63
N ARG A 210 -13.29 2.57 -11.79
CA ARG A 210 -12.18 2.12 -12.60
C ARG A 210 -10.97 3.01 -12.38
N PHE A 211 -9.82 2.36 -12.20
CA PHE A 211 -8.52 3.01 -12.08
C PHE A 211 -7.65 2.59 -13.24
N GLU A 212 -7.36 3.54 -14.13
CA GLU A 212 -6.48 3.33 -15.27
C GLU A 212 -5.03 3.37 -14.80
N ARG A 213 -4.26 2.32 -15.13
CA ARG A 213 -2.83 2.24 -14.80
C ARG A 213 -2.05 2.03 -16.08
N VAL A 214 -1.01 2.83 -16.26
CA VAL A 214 -0.21 2.82 -17.49
C VAL A 214 0.48 1.47 -17.68
N GLU A 215 1.11 0.93 -16.63
CA GLU A 215 1.92 -0.29 -16.76
C GLU A 215 1.13 -1.61 -16.59
N TYR A 216 0.04 -1.58 -15.82
CA TYR A 216 -0.65 -2.80 -15.39
C TYR A 216 -2.07 -2.93 -15.92
N GLY A 217 -2.49 -1.98 -16.76
CA GLY A 217 -3.84 -1.88 -17.27
C GLY A 217 -4.87 -1.50 -16.22
N PRO A 218 -6.13 -1.29 -16.67
CA PRO A 218 -7.24 -0.88 -15.82
C PRO A 218 -7.48 -1.88 -14.69
N LYS A 219 -7.91 -1.37 -13.54
CA LYS A 219 -8.35 -2.19 -12.41
C LYS A 219 -9.67 -1.65 -11.87
N ASP A 220 -10.61 -2.54 -11.59
CA ASP A 220 -11.83 -2.17 -10.86
C ASP A 220 -11.55 -2.20 -9.37
N LEU A 221 -11.94 -1.13 -8.70
CA LEU A 221 -11.65 -0.85 -7.30
C LEU A 221 -12.94 -0.63 -6.52
N ILE A 222 -12.96 -1.09 -5.27
CA ILE A 222 -14.03 -0.81 -4.31
C ILE A 222 -13.41 -0.08 -3.12
N ASN A 223 -14.03 1.02 -2.72
CA ASN A 223 -13.67 1.72 -1.50
C ASN A 223 -13.81 0.77 -0.30
N ILE A 224 -12.79 0.69 0.54
CA ILE A 224 -12.75 -0.24 1.67
C ILE A 224 -13.88 -0.02 2.69
N LEU A 225 -14.47 1.17 2.75
CA LEU A 225 -15.58 1.50 3.64
C LEU A 225 -16.94 0.98 3.11
N GLU A 226 -17.00 0.45 1.89
CA GLU A 226 -18.22 -0.13 1.32
C GLU A 226 -18.53 -1.53 1.85
N PHE A 227 -17.55 -2.17 2.50
CA PHE A 227 -17.68 -3.51 3.07
C PHE A 227 -18.34 -3.45 4.46
N LYS A 228 -19.09 -4.49 4.82
CA LYS A 228 -19.76 -4.59 6.12
C LYS A 228 -18.80 -4.67 7.31
N ASN A 229 -17.59 -5.18 7.09
CA ASN A 229 -16.58 -5.37 8.11
C ASN A 229 -16.02 -4.02 8.57
N LYS A 230 -15.90 -3.85 9.88
CA LYS A 230 -15.26 -2.66 10.45
C LYS A 230 -13.76 -2.67 10.18
N VAL A 231 -13.16 -1.49 10.10
CA VAL A 231 -11.70 -1.38 10.16
C VAL A 231 -11.24 -1.67 11.59
N SER A 232 -10.21 -2.49 11.69
CA SER A 232 -9.65 -2.99 12.94
C SER A 232 -8.87 -1.91 13.69
N ALA A 233 -8.95 -1.91 15.02
CA ALA A 233 -8.00 -1.20 15.87
C ALA A 233 -6.62 -1.90 15.88
N PRO A 234 -5.53 -1.24 16.32
CA PRO A 234 -4.23 -1.90 16.43
C PRO A 234 -4.27 -3.20 17.25
N LYS A 235 -3.66 -4.27 16.73
CA LYS A 235 -3.65 -5.59 17.38
C LYS A 235 -2.24 -6.01 17.77
N LYS A 236 -2.11 -6.59 18.97
CA LYS A 236 -0.81 -7.00 19.52
C LYS A 236 -0.50 -8.48 19.30
N LYS A 237 -1.52 -9.35 19.40
CA LYS A 237 -1.37 -10.79 19.14
C LYS A 237 -1.44 -11.01 17.63
N THR A 238 -0.55 -11.84 17.10
CA THR A 238 -0.50 -12.05 15.66
C THR A 238 -0.34 -13.52 15.28
N VAL A 239 -1.04 -13.92 14.23
CA VAL A 239 -0.78 -15.14 13.47
C VAL A 239 -0.16 -14.71 12.15
N LEU A 240 1.10 -15.08 11.94
CA LEU A 240 1.80 -14.86 10.67
C LEU A 240 1.75 -16.14 9.86
N PHE A 241 1.45 -16.02 8.57
CA PHE A 241 1.68 -17.12 7.65
C PHE A 241 2.31 -16.68 6.34
N GLN A 242 3.10 -17.59 5.76
CA GLN A 242 3.53 -17.52 4.36
C GLN A 242 2.67 -18.48 3.54
N GLY A 243 1.91 -17.94 2.59
CA GLY A 243 1.15 -18.73 1.62
C GLY A 243 2.05 -19.22 0.48
N ILE A 244 1.98 -20.51 0.17
CA ILE A 244 2.72 -21.16 -0.91
C ILE A 244 1.71 -21.88 -1.79
N ARG A 245 1.64 -21.56 -3.09
CA ARG A 245 0.77 -22.32 -4.01
C ARG A 245 1.37 -23.67 -4.32
N VAL A 246 0.53 -24.69 -4.26
CA VAL A 246 0.85 -26.05 -4.69
C VAL A 246 -0.20 -26.50 -5.69
N HIS A 247 0.24 -27.16 -6.76
CA HIS A 247 -0.67 -27.69 -7.77
C HIS A 247 -1.26 -29.01 -7.28
N ARG A 248 -2.30 -28.91 -6.47
CA ARG A 248 -3.12 -30.03 -5.99
C ARG A 248 -4.51 -29.53 -5.63
N ASP A 249 -5.46 -30.44 -5.56
CA ASP A 249 -6.80 -30.18 -5.05
C ASP A 249 -6.91 -30.60 -3.58
N GLY A 250 -8.03 -30.28 -2.94
CA GLY A 250 -8.30 -30.62 -1.55
C GLY A 250 -7.96 -29.51 -0.55
N HIS A 251 -7.78 -29.91 0.71
CA HIS A 251 -7.53 -28.99 1.82
C HIS A 251 -6.09 -28.44 1.78
N PRO A 252 -5.90 -27.19 2.22
CA PRO A 252 -4.56 -26.66 2.42
C PRO A 252 -3.85 -27.45 3.51
N GLU A 253 -2.52 -27.51 3.42
CA GLU A 253 -1.70 -28.06 4.49
C GLU A 253 -1.11 -26.90 5.28
N VAL A 254 -1.31 -26.96 6.59
CA VAL A 254 -0.91 -25.92 7.53
C VAL A 254 0.22 -26.48 8.38
N LYS A 255 1.38 -25.85 8.32
CA LYS A 255 2.56 -26.24 9.11
C LYS A 255 2.98 -25.11 10.01
N GLU A 256 3.07 -25.35 11.31
CA GLU A 256 3.76 -24.42 12.20
C GLU A 256 5.26 -24.42 11.87
N ILE A 257 5.86 -23.24 11.84
CA ILE A 257 7.28 -23.05 11.54
C ILE A 257 7.98 -22.26 12.62
N LYS A 258 9.29 -22.46 12.72
CA LYS A 258 10.14 -21.69 13.63
C LYS A 258 10.19 -20.22 13.20
N LYS A 259 10.24 -19.31 14.18
CA LYS A 259 10.34 -17.86 13.97
C LYS A 259 11.51 -17.45 13.07
N LEU A 260 12.63 -18.16 13.13
CA LEU A 260 13.79 -17.90 12.25
C LEU A 260 13.46 -18.13 10.76
N LYS A 261 12.61 -19.11 10.44
CA LYS A 261 12.14 -19.32 9.07
C LYS A 261 11.20 -18.19 8.65
N MET A 262 10.30 -17.78 9.54
CA MET A 262 9.39 -16.66 9.30
C MET A 262 10.15 -15.33 9.09
N LEU A 263 11.25 -15.12 9.81
CA LEU A 263 12.11 -13.94 9.62
C LEU A 263 12.60 -13.81 8.17
N LYS A 264 12.90 -14.91 7.48
CA LYS A 264 13.29 -14.87 6.05
C LYS A 264 12.19 -14.28 5.17
N TYR A 265 10.92 -14.60 5.47
CA TYR A 265 9.78 -14.01 4.76
C TYR A 265 9.58 -12.53 5.12
N LEU A 266 9.77 -12.15 6.38
CA LEU A 266 9.71 -10.74 6.80
C LEU A 266 10.84 -9.91 6.20
N VAL A 267 12.04 -10.47 6.05
CA VAL A 267 13.15 -9.80 5.36
C VAL A 267 12.71 -9.39 3.95
N LYS A 268 12.09 -10.31 3.19
CA LYS A 268 11.59 -10.03 1.85
C LYS A 268 10.42 -9.03 1.85
N ASN A 269 9.38 -9.31 2.61
CA ASN A 269 8.08 -8.61 2.47
C ASN A 269 7.97 -7.32 3.30
N MET A 270 8.82 -7.11 4.30
CA MET A 270 8.78 -5.95 5.20
C MET A 270 10.10 -5.16 5.20
N ILE A 271 11.23 -5.83 5.46
CA ILE A 271 12.52 -5.12 5.61
C ILE A 271 12.98 -4.56 4.27
N VAL A 272 13.13 -5.42 3.26
CA VAL A 272 13.40 -5.02 1.88
C VAL A 272 12.16 -4.37 1.27
N GLY A 273 10.97 -4.88 1.61
CA GLY A 273 9.70 -4.33 1.12
C GLY A 273 9.38 -4.72 -0.33
N VAL A 274 9.75 -5.94 -0.74
CA VAL A 274 9.46 -6.44 -2.09
C VAL A 274 7.95 -6.52 -2.31
N GLY A 275 7.45 -5.78 -3.30
CA GLY A 275 6.04 -5.73 -3.66
C GLY A 275 5.24 -4.62 -2.99
N LEU A 276 5.86 -3.81 -2.12
CA LEU A 276 5.20 -2.61 -1.60
C LEU A 276 4.97 -1.58 -2.72
N PRO A 277 3.83 -0.88 -2.74
CA PRO A 277 3.50 0.13 -3.74
C PRO A 277 4.27 1.43 -3.45
N MET A 278 5.58 1.42 -3.70
CA MET A 278 6.47 2.58 -3.55
C MET A 278 7.16 2.85 -4.88
N VAL A 279 7.10 4.10 -5.33
CA VAL A 279 7.84 4.56 -6.50
C VAL A 279 9.14 5.20 -6.02
N ILE A 280 10.25 4.70 -6.54
CA ILE A 280 11.59 5.03 -6.05
C ILE A 280 11.89 6.53 -6.20
N GLU A 281 11.33 7.16 -7.22
CA GLU A 281 11.46 8.56 -7.62
C GLU A 281 10.92 9.53 -6.55
N TYR A 282 9.91 9.10 -5.80
CA TYR A 282 9.34 9.87 -4.68
C TYR A 282 9.95 9.48 -3.33
N TYR A 283 10.51 8.27 -3.23
CA TYR A 283 11.03 7.70 -1.99
C TYR A 283 12.51 8.02 -1.74
N LEU A 284 13.42 7.72 -2.68
CA LEU A 284 14.87 7.87 -2.50
C LEU A 284 15.35 9.25 -2.89
N GLU A 285 15.98 9.99 -1.99
CA GLU A 285 16.67 11.25 -2.28
C GLU A 285 18.15 11.01 -2.61
N SER A 286 18.77 11.86 -3.43
CA SER A 286 20.18 11.69 -3.83
C SER A 286 21.18 12.14 -2.75
N SER A 287 20.69 12.67 -1.63
CA SER A 287 21.53 13.29 -0.59
C SER A 287 22.23 12.26 0.31
N PHE A 288 23.39 12.63 0.86
CA PHE A 288 24.10 11.79 1.84
C PHE A 288 23.26 11.55 3.11
N LYS A 289 22.51 12.58 3.54
CA LYS A 289 21.56 12.48 4.65
C LYS A 289 20.51 11.40 4.38
N ASP A 290 20.00 11.32 3.16
CA ASP A 290 19.03 10.30 2.78
C ASP A 290 19.59 8.88 2.85
N LYS A 291 20.84 8.68 2.44
CA LYS A 291 21.50 7.36 2.58
C LYS A 291 21.56 6.91 4.04
N LEU A 292 21.90 7.82 4.97
CA LEU A 292 21.89 7.53 6.40
C LEU A 292 20.48 7.24 6.93
N ILE A 293 19.49 8.00 6.49
CA ILE A 293 18.07 7.78 6.80
C ILE A 293 17.64 6.39 6.31
N ASN A 294 17.98 5.99 5.09
CA ASN A 294 17.60 4.69 4.53
C ASN A 294 18.25 3.52 5.29
N ILE A 295 19.50 3.66 5.73
CA ILE A 295 20.16 2.67 6.60
C ILE A 295 19.41 2.59 7.94
N LYS A 296 19.09 3.73 8.55
CA LYS A 296 18.29 3.78 9.78
C LYS A 296 16.93 3.10 9.58
N THR A 297 16.26 3.33 8.45
CA THR A 297 14.99 2.69 8.10
C THR A 297 15.11 1.18 8.04
N ILE A 298 16.15 0.62 7.41
CA ILE A 298 16.37 -0.83 7.37
C ILE A 298 16.52 -1.39 8.78
N LEU A 299 17.25 -0.71 9.67
CA LEU A 299 17.41 -1.11 11.06
C LEU A 299 16.09 -1.05 11.83
N MET A 300 15.32 0.03 11.71
CA MET A 300 14.02 0.19 12.36
C MET A 300 13.01 -0.87 11.88
N ARG A 301 12.95 -1.14 10.57
CA ARG A 301 12.16 -2.22 9.99
C ARG A 301 12.57 -3.59 10.57
N SER A 302 13.88 -3.81 10.75
CA SER A 302 14.40 -5.03 11.35
C SER A 302 13.96 -5.18 12.81
N PHE A 303 14.03 -4.12 13.62
CA PHE A 303 13.54 -4.13 14.99
C PHE A 303 12.04 -4.37 15.08
N ALA A 304 11.23 -3.69 14.25
CA ALA A 304 9.80 -3.90 14.20
C ALA A 304 9.43 -5.33 13.76
N ALA A 305 10.15 -5.91 12.79
CA ALA A 305 9.96 -7.30 12.37
C ALA A 305 10.27 -8.29 13.50
N LEU A 306 11.32 -8.04 14.29
CA LEU A 306 11.66 -8.87 15.45
C LEU A 306 10.60 -8.74 16.56
N SER A 307 10.12 -7.52 16.83
CA SER A 307 9.02 -7.28 17.77
C SER A 307 7.74 -7.99 17.34
N LEU A 308 7.41 -7.94 16.04
CA LEU A 308 6.27 -8.65 15.46
C LEU A 308 6.42 -10.16 15.65
N LEU A 309 7.57 -10.74 15.29
CA LEU A 309 7.85 -12.17 15.48
C LEU A 309 7.72 -12.59 16.93
N ARG A 310 8.14 -11.76 17.89
CA ARG A 310 8.01 -12.06 19.31
C ARG A 310 6.56 -12.30 19.69
N ASN A 311 5.64 -11.48 19.18
CA ASN A 311 4.21 -11.54 19.48
C ASN A 311 3.42 -12.52 18.57
N SER A 312 4.12 -13.28 17.71
CA SER A 312 3.48 -14.08 16.67
C SER A 312 3.60 -15.61 16.84
N ARG A 313 2.56 -16.35 16.45
CA ARG A 313 2.70 -17.73 15.95
C ARG A 313 2.90 -17.72 14.44
N CYS A 314 3.70 -18.65 13.93
CA CYS A 314 4.23 -18.60 12.57
C CYS A 314 3.88 -19.88 11.82
N TYR A 315 3.33 -19.74 10.61
CA TYR A 315 2.91 -20.88 9.79
C TYR A 315 3.38 -20.77 8.34
N GLU A 316 3.51 -21.91 7.69
CA GLU A 316 3.42 -22.04 6.24
C GLU A 316 2.06 -22.64 5.90
N VAL A 317 1.41 -22.09 4.88
CA VAL A 317 0.14 -22.61 4.37
C VAL A 317 0.32 -22.97 2.90
N TYR A 318 0.24 -24.25 2.59
CA TYR A 318 0.33 -24.77 1.22
C TYR A 318 -1.06 -24.79 0.61
N LEU A 319 -1.34 -23.75 -0.18
CA LEU A 319 -2.62 -23.42 -0.78
C LEU A 319 -2.87 -24.26 -2.04
N THR A 320 -4.04 -24.86 -2.12
CA THR A 320 -4.50 -25.71 -3.23
C THR A 320 -5.21 -24.90 -4.32
N ASN A 321 -5.69 -25.56 -5.36
CA ASN A 321 -6.51 -24.94 -6.40
C ASN A 321 -7.93 -24.56 -5.94
N GLU A 322 -8.32 -24.85 -4.69
CA GLU A 322 -9.67 -24.66 -4.17
C GLU A 322 -9.75 -23.47 -3.18
N PRO A 323 -10.15 -22.25 -3.61
CA PRO A 323 -10.08 -21.05 -2.79
C PRO A 323 -10.88 -21.11 -1.49
N GLN A 324 -12.06 -21.74 -1.52
CA GLN A 324 -12.91 -21.88 -0.33
C GLN A 324 -12.26 -22.77 0.73
N LYS A 325 -11.66 -23.90 0.33
CA LYS A 325 -10.94 -24.79 1.26
C LYS A 325 -9.70 -24.11 1.83
N ASN A 326 -8.99 -23.35 1.00
CA ASN A 326 -7.86 -22.52 1.44
C ASN A 326 -8.28 -21.52 2.52
N PHE A 327 -9.38 -20.82 2.28
CA PHE A 327 -9.95 -19.89 3.24
C PHE A 327 -10.29 -20.59 4.57
N LEU A 328 -10.97 -21.74 4.55
CA LEU A 328 -11.32 -22.47 5.78
C LEU A 328 -10.08 -22.88 6.59
N GLY A 329 -9.01 -23.34 5.93
CA GLY A 329 -7.77 -23.68 6.60
C GLY A 329 -7.06 -22.46 7.22
N VAL A 330 -7.08 -21.32 6.52
CA VAL A 330 -6.51 -20.05 7.01
C VAL A 330 -7.36 -19.47 8.14
N LYS A 331 -8.69 -19.54 8.02
CA LYS A 331 -9.66 -19.11 9.05
C LYS A 331 -9.43 -19.88 10.36
N GLY A 332 -9.23 -21.19 10.28
CA GLY A 332 -8.95 -22.04 11.44
C GLY A 332 -7.69 -21.66 12.22
N LEU A 333 -6.71 -21.00 11.59
CA LEU A 333 -5.53 -20.47 12.30
C LEU A 333 -5.88 -19.33 13.26
N LEU A 334 -6.86 -18.50 12.90
CA LEU A 334 -7.26 -17.36 13.73
C LEU A 334 -8.25 -17.80 14.81
N ASP A 335 -9.19 -18.68 14.46
CA ASP A 335 -10.22 -19.19 15.39
C ASP A 335 -9.63 -20.07 16.50
N SER A 336 -8.48 -20.72 16.27
CA SER A 336 -7.77 -21.51 17.30
C SER A 336 -6.88 -20.66 18.23
N TYR A 337 -6.87 -19.34 18.05
CA TYR A 337 -6.06 -18.39 18.82
C TYR A 337 -6.86 -17.53 19.80
N GLU A 338 -8.20 -17.56 19.70
CA GLU A 338 -9.13 -17.10 20.74
C GLU A 338 -9.15 -18.11 21.89
#